data_AF-A0A399CYM7-F1
#
_entry.id   AF-A0A399CYM7-F1
#
_cell.length_a   1.000
_cell.length_b   1.000
_cell.length_c   1.000
_cell.angle_alpha   90.00
_cell.angle_beta   90.00
_cell.angle_gamma   90.00
#
_symmetry.space_group_name_H-M   'P 1'
#
loop_
_entity.id
_entity.type
_entity.pdbx_description
1 polymer ?
#
loop_
_entity_poly.entity_id
_entity_poly.type
_entity_poly.pdbx_seq_one_letter_code
_entity_poly.pdbx_strand_id
1 'polypeptide(L)'
;METKITTENIVNKQKIQKGLSVVLFLIGLYLLFTEDFSPEKSTNILSIIQTILFFVMGISMFITSSITLKRTSGIYIRFYTNDQATVLLDYKTRINDANTISIENVDSIDIKINSVEFTDSQNNKHNIDLGDFGSFKERKKIKDVFNQIKEKNYA
;
A
#
# COMPACT_ATOMS: atom_id res chain seq x y z
N MET A 1 10.01 -14.72 12.32
CA MET A 1 8.63 -14.43 12.79
C MET A 1 8.55 -12.97 13.21
N GLU A 2 8.35 -12.01 12.28
CA GLU A 2 8.37 -10.56 12.68
C GLU A 2 7.67 -9.57 11.74
N THR A 3 7.09 -10.01 10.63
CA THR A 3 6.50 -9.11 9.61
C THR A 3 5.00 -8.84 9.79
N LYS A 4 4.29 -9.59 10.64
CA LYS A 4 2.85 -9.36 10.90
C LYS A 4 2.64 -8.11 11.78
N ILE A 5 3.53 -7.92 12.77
CA ILE A 5 3.47 -6.82 13.75
C ILE A 5 3.83 -5.47 13.08
N THR A 6 4.69 -5.46 12.07
CA THR A 6 5.13 -4.22 11.40
C THR A 6 4.07 -3.66 10.44
N THR A 7 3.43 -4.49 9.60
CA THR A 7 2.40 -4.01 8.66
C THR A 7 1.14 -3.51 9.38
N GLU A 8 0.68 -4.20 10.41
CA GLU A 8 -0.49 -3.78 11.19
C GLU A 8 -0.24 -2.44 11.92
N ASN A 9 0.95 -2.28 12.51
CA ASN A 9 1.36 -1.02 13.12
C ASN A 9 1.47 0.13 12.11
N ILE A 10 1.96 -0.14 10.90
CA ILE A 10 2.02 0.85 9.81
C ILE A 10 0.60 1.23 9.37
N VAL A 11 -0.30 0.27 9.19
CA VAL A 11 -1.70 0.53 8.82
C VAL A 11 -2.41 1.35 9.91
N ASN A 12 -2.22 1.02 11.18
CA ASN A 12 -2.82 1.78 12.29
C ASN A 12 -2.27 3.21 12.38
N LYS A 13 -0.95 3.42 12.23
CA LYS A 13 -0.37 4.76 12.13
C LYS A 13 -0.96 5.56 10.95
N GLN A 14 -1.15 4.91 9.80
CA GLN A 14 -1.74 5.56 8.63
C GLN A 14 -3.22 5.91 8.83
N LYS A 15 -4.01 5.07 9.52
CA LYS A 15 -5.39 5.41 9.90
C LYS A 15 -5.45 6.66 10.79
N ILE A 16 -4.55 6.76 11.77
CA ILE A 16 -4.44 7.93 12.66
C ILE A 16 -4.05 9.18 11.85
N GLN A 17 -3.07 9.08 10.95
CA GLN A 17 -2.69 10.19 10.05
C GLN A 17 -3.83 10.62 9.13
N LYS A 18 -4.65 9.68 8.65
CA LYS A 18 -5.86 9.99 7.89
C LYS A 18 -6.87 10.75 8.75
N GLY A 19 -7.08 10.33 10.00
CA GLY A 19 -7.94 11.06 10.94
C GLY A 19 -7.44 12.49 11.20
N LEU A 20 -6.14 12.65 11.45
CA LEU A 20 -5.52 13.97 11.66
C LEU A 20 -5.61 14.87 10.43
N SER A 21 -5.46 14.32 9.22
CA SER A 21 -5.61 15.11 7.98
C SER A 21 -7.04 15.61 7.76
N VAL A 22 -8.05 14.82 8.13
CA VAL A 22 -9.46 15.27 8.14
C VAL A 22 -9.66 16.41 9.14
N VAL A 23 -9.10 16.29 10.35
CA VAL A 23 -9.20 17.37 11.37
C VAL A 23 -8.54 18.65 10.87
N LEU A 24 -7.32 18.56 10.32
CA LEU A 24 -6.62 19.72 9.74
C LEU A 24 -7.38 20.35 8.59
N PHE A 25 -7.98 19.53 7.72
CA PHE A 25 -8.82 20.02 6.63
C PHE A 25 -10.04 20.78 7.17
N LEU A 26 -10.74 20.26 8.18
CA LEU A 26 -11.90 20.91 8.78
C LEU A 26 -11.52 22.23 9.49
N ILE A 27 -10.37 22.28 10.16
CA ILE A 27 -9.84 23.51 10.75
C ILE A 27 -9.52 24.54 9.65
N GLY A 28 -8.84 24.13 8.58
CA GLY A 28 -8.55 25.01 7.44
C GLY A 28 -9.81 25.52 6.76
N LEU A 29 -10.83 24.68 6.60
CA LEU A 29 -12.14 25.04 6.05
C LEU A 29 -12.87 26.04 6.95
N TYR A 30 -12.86 25.80 8.27
CA TYR A 30 -13.45 26.71 9.26
C TYR A 30 -12.80 28.08 9.20
N LEU A 31 -11.46 28.13 9.22
CA LEU A 31 -10.70 29.38 9.09
C LEU A 31 -11.06 30.12 7.80
N LEU A 32 -11.18 29.41 6.68
CA LEU A 32 -11.60 29.97 5.39
C LEU A 32 -12.99 30.63 5.43
N PHE A 33 -13.91 30.11 6.23
CA PHE A 33 -15.25 30.68 6.39
C PHE A 33 -15.30 31.83 7.40
N THR A 34 -14.37 31.88 8.36
CA THR A 34 -14.33 32.93 9.39
C THR A 34 -13.39 34.09 9.06
N GLU A 35 -12.44 33.88 8.15
CA GLU A 35 -11.48 34.91 7.76
C GLU A 35 -12.17 36.02 6.94
N ASP A 36 -12.08 37.25 7.41
CA ASP A 36 -12.60 38.42 6.71
C ASP A 36 -11.57 38.86 5.67
N PHE A 37 -11.74 38.43 4.41
CA PHE A 37 -10.85 38.77 3.29
C PHE A 37 -11.05 40.19 2.75
N SER A 38 -11.82 41.03 3.44
CA SER A 38 -12.07 42.40 3.00
C SER A 38 -10.78 43.24 3.02
N PRO A 39 -10.44 43.92 1.90
CA PRO A 39 -9.23 44.74 1.79
C PRO A 39 -9.27 46.03 2.64
N GLU A 40 -10.41 46.38 3.22
CA GLU A 40 -10.61 47.62 3.98
C GLU A 40 -10.17 47.52 5.46
N LYS A 41 -10.07 46.31 6.01
CA LYS A 41 -9.47 46.07 7.32
C LYS A 41 -8.01 45.69 7.12
N SER A 42 -7.15 45.98 8.11
CA SER A 42 -5.77 45.49 8.15
C SER A 42 -5.79 43.96 8.24
N THR A 43 -6.02 43.30 7.11
CA THR A 43 -6.03 41.86 6.97
C THR A 43 -4.63 41.39 7.28
N ASN A 44 -4.51 40.59 8.33
CA ASN A 44 -3.23 40.04 8.72
C ASN A 44 -2.84 39.00 7.66
N ILE A 45 -2.05 39.41 6.66
CA ILE A 45 -1.60 38.58 5.53
C ILE A 45 -1.04 37.23 6.02
N LEU A 46 -0.42 37.21 7.21
CA LEU A 46 0.08 36.00 7.84
C LEU A 46 -1.03 34.99 8.18
N SER A 47 -2.20 35.45 8.63
CA SER A 47 -3.38 34.63 8.95
C SER A 47 -3.97 34.00 7.69
N ILE A 48 -4.08 34.79 6.61
CA ILE A 48 -4.52 34.31 5.29
C ILE A 48 -3.56 33.24 4.76
N ILE A 49 -2.25 33.48 4.84
CA ILE A 49 -1.23 32.50 4.44
C ILE A 49 -1.39 31.22 5.26
N GLN A 50 -1.49 31.31 6.60
CA GLN A 50 -1.67 30.15 7.48
C GLN A 50 -2.92 29.35 7.13
N THR A 51 -4.05 30.02 6.87
CA THR A 51 -5.33 29.39 6.50
C THR A 51 -5.19 28.57 5.22
N ILE A 52 -4.60 29.15 4.18
CA ILE A 52 -4.35 28.45 2.91
C ILE A 52 -3.38 27.27 3.12
N LEU A 53 -2.35 27.47 3.93
CA LEU A 53 -1.30 26.48 4.17
C LEU A 53 -1.85 25.25 4.93
N PHE A 54 -2.68 25.46 5.95
CA PHE A 54 -3.37 24.38 6.67
C PHE A 54 -4.35 23.63 5.77
N PHE A 55 -5.09 24.34 4.90
CA PHE A 55 -6.01 23.72 3.95
C PHE A 55 -5.27 22.80 2.97
N VAL A 56 -4.20 23.30 2.35
CA VAL A 56 -3.39 22.52 1.38
C VAL A 56 -2.67 21.34 2.06
N MET A 57 -2.14 21.54 3.28
CA MET A 57 -1.54 20.45 4.07
C MET A 57 -2.57 19.37 4.40
N GLY A 58 -3.77 19.72 4.84
CA GLY A 58 -4.85 18.78 5.11
C GLY A 58 -5.18 17.91 3.90
N ILE A 59 -5.39 18.54 2.73
CA ILE A 59 -5.68 17.82 1.47
C ILE A 59 -4.53 16.90 1.06
N SER A 60 -3.30 17.41 1.05
CA SER A 60 -2.14 16.63 0.62
C SER A 60 -1.86 15.43 1.53
N MET A 61 -1.97 15.59 2.85
CA MET A 61 -1.86 14.49 3.81
C MET A 61 -3.00 13.49 3.64
N PHE A 62 -4.23 13.94 3.38
CA PHE A 62 -5.37 13.05 3.16
C PHE A 62 -5.19 12.18 1.91
N ILE A 63 -4.77 12.77 0.79
CA ILE A 63 -4.50 12.04 -0.46
C ILE A 63 -3.37 11.02 -0.24
N THR A 64 -2.25 11.48 0.31
CA THR A 64 -1.06 10.64 0.52
C THR A 64 -1.36 9.49 1.47
N SER A 65 -2.06 9.76 2.57
CA SER A 65 -2.47 8.73 3.54
C SER A 65 -3.47 7.76 2.93
N SER A 66 -4.44 8.23 2.12
CA SER A 66 -5.41 7.36 1.46
C SER A 66 -4.75 6.42 0.44
N ILE A 67 -3.80 6.93 -0.36
CA ILE A 67 -3.02 6.10 -1.28
C ILE A 67 -2.18 5.08 -0.50
N THR A 68 -1.51 5.51 0.57
CA THR A 68 -0.65 4.65 1.38
C THR A 68 -1.47 3.56 2.06
N LEU A 69 -2.60 3.91 2.69
CA LEU A 69 -3.51 2.96 3.30
C LEU A 69 -4.05 1.96 2.28
N LYS A 70 -4.43 2.42 1.09
CA LYS A 70 -4.86 1.51 0.00
C LYS A 70 -3.74 0.56 -0.43
N ARG A 71 -2.48 0.97 -0.35
CA ARG A 71 -1.30 0.14 -0.68
C ARG A 71 -0.93 -0.85 0.43
N THR A 72 -1.05 -0.46 1.70
CA THR A 72 -0.60 -1.25 2.86
C THR A 72 -1.71 -2.06 3.53
N SER A 73 -2.97 -1.64 3.39
CA SER A 73 -4.11 -2.44 3.83
C SER A 73 -4.42 -3.50 2.79
N GLY A 74 -4.62 -4.73 3.23
CA GLY A 74 -4.88 -5.85 2.35
C GLY A 74 -4.54 -7.15 3.03
N ILE A 75 -5.00 -8.22 2.41
CA ILE A 75 -4.62 -9.56 2.77
C ILE A 75 -3.42 -9.90 1.89
N TYR A 76 -2.38 -10.47 2.48
CA TYR A 76 -1.13 -10.75 1.77
C TYR A 76 -0.93 -12.25 1.71
N ILE A 77 -0.46 -12.71 0.55
CA ILE A 77 0.09 -14.05 0.41
C ILE A 77 1.61 -13.92 0.51
N ARG A 78 2.19 -14.72 1.41
CA ARG A 78 3.61 -14.74 1.70
C ARG A 78 4.28 -15.96 1.10
N PHE A 79 5.32 -15.73 0.31
CA PHE A 79 6.24 -16.76 -0.13
C PHE A 79 7.50 -16.78 0.71
N TYR A 80 7.87 -17.97 1.17
CA TYR A 80 9.04 -18.20 2.02
C TYR A 80 9.81 -19.42 1.57
N THR A 81 11.12 -19.41 1.83
CA THR A 81 11.98 -20.59 1.68
C THR A 81 11.71 -21.60 2.80
N ASN A 82 12.06 -22.87 2.59
CA ASN A 82 11.74 -23.98 3.51
C ASN A 82 12.09 -23.69 4.99
N ASP A 83 13.20 -22.98 5.25
CA ASP A 83 13.65 -22.60 6.60
C ASP A 83 12.80 -21.53 7.30
N GLN A 84 11.71 -21.02 6.69
CA GLN A 84 10.84 -19.93 7.19
C GLN A 84 11.56 -18.61 7.53
N ALA A 85 12.88 -18.54 7.38
CA ALA A 85 13.71 -17.39 7.73
C ALA A 85 13.70 -16.30 6.66
N THR A 86 13.52 -16.66 5.38
CA THR A 86 13.63 -15.72 4.26
C THR A 86 12.28 -15.54 3.56
N VAL A 87 11.68 -14.36 3.75
CA VAL A 87 10.51 -13.92 2.97
C VAL A 87 11.01 -13.47 1.60
N LEU A 88 10.64 -14.20 0.54
CA LEU A 88 11.02 -13.85 -0.83
C LEU A 88 10.08 -12.81 -1.42
N LEU A 89 8.78 -12.97 -1.15
CA LEU A 89 7.76 -12.09 -1.69
C LEU A 89 6.53 -12.07 -0.78
N ASP A 90 6.12 -10.86 -0.41
CA ASP A 90 4.79 -10.59 0.14
C ASP A 90 4.00 -9.85 -0.94
N TYR A 91 2.89 -10.44 -1.40
CA TYR A 91 2.04 -9.81 -2.40
C TYR A 91 0.61 -9.70 -1.91
N LYS A 92 -0.06 -8.61 -2.28
CA LYS A 92 -1.43 -8.33 -1.85
C LYS A 92 -2.40 -9.17 -2.69
N THR A 93 -3.26 -9.94 -2.04
CA THR A 93 -4.35 -10.69 -2.66
C THR A 93 -5.70 -10.00 -2.44
N ARG A 94 -6.63 -10.22 -3.38
CA ARG A 94 -8.04 -9.84 -3.24
C ARG A 94 -8.87 -10.94 -2.57
N ILE A 95 -8.28 -12.11 -2.33
CA ILE A 95 -8.91 -13.23 -1.63
C ILE A 95 -9.03 -12.87 -0.15
N ASN A 96 -10.15 -13.25 0.48
CA ASN A 96 -10.47 -12.89 1.86
C ASN A 96 -9.63 -13.58 2.94
N ASP A 97 -8.61 -14.37 2.55
CA ASP A 97 -7.79 -15.17 3.47
C ASP A 97 -6.29 -14.98 3.23
N ALA A 98 -5.54 -14.77 4.33
CA ALA A 98 -4.09 -14.60 4.31
C ALA A 98 -3.43 -15.97 4.24
N ASN A 99 -2.94 -16.35 3.06
CA ASN A 99 -2.27 -17.63 2.86
C ASN A 99 -0.75 -17.49 2.88
N THR A 100 -0.07 -18.47 3.46
CA THR A 100 1.39 -18.55 3.43
C THR A 100 1.75 -19.78 2.63
N ILE A 101 2.54 -19.61 1.56
CA ILE A 101 2.83 -20.68 0.59
C ILE A 101 4.34 -20.90 0.56
N SER A 102 4.77 -22.12 0.88
CA SER A 102 6.16 -22.54 0.67
C SER A 102 6.41 -22.66 -0.83
N ILE A 103 7.60 -22.26 -1.28
CA ILE A 103 8.01 -22.38 -2.69
C ILE A 103 7.95 -23.82 -3.19
N GLU A 104 8.19 -24.79 -2.31
CA GLU A 104 8.15 -26.22 -2.64
C GLU A 104 6.72 -26.71 -2.89
N ASN A 105 5.72 -25.98 -2.39
CA ASN A 105 4.31 -26.30 -2.59
C ASN A 105 3.74 -25.59 -3.83
N VAL A 106 4.58 -25.20 -4.78
CA VAL A 106 4.17 -24.57 -6.04
C VAL A 106 4.39 -25.59 -7.15
N ASP A 107 3.29 -26.00 -7.79
CA ASP A 107 3.24 -27.08 -8.77
C ASP A 107 3.34 -26.57 -10.20
N SER A 108 2.89 -25.34 -10.48
CA SER A 108 3.11 -24.69 -11.78
C SER A 108 3.16 -23.17 -11.67
N ILE A 109 3.93 -22.53 -12.56
CA ILE A 109 4.06 -21.07 -12.67
C ILE A 109 3.99 -20.63 -14.14
N ASP A 110 3.06 -19.72 -14.43
CA ASP A 110 2.94 -19.00 -15.70
C ASP A 110 3.09 -17.48 -15.49
N ILE A 111 4.05 -16.87 -16.18
CA ILE A 111 4.40 -15.45 -16.01
C ILE A 111 3.97 -14.71 -17.28
N LYS A 112 2.91 -13.90 -17.15
CA LYS A 112 2.34 -13.10 -18.24
C LYS A 112 2.84 -11.66 -18.20
N ILE A 113 2.40 -10.85 -19.16
CA ILE A 113 2.74 -9.43 -19.22
C ILE A 113 2.21 -8.68 -17.98
N ASN A 114 0.92 -8.88 -17.65
CA ASN A 114 0.23 -8.16 -16.58
C ASN A 114 -0.13 -9.02 -15.37
N SER A 115 0.25 -10.30 -15.36
CA SER A 115 -0.05 -11.18 -14.24
C SER A 115 1.01 -12.26 -14.04
N VAL A 116 1.01 -12.84 -12.85
CA VAL A 116 1.68 -14.12 -12.56
C VAL A 116 0.63 -15.08 -12.03
N GLU A 117 0.46 -16.20 -12.72
CA GLU A 117 -0.47 -17.26 -12.34
C GLU A 117 0.33 -18.46 -11.83
N PHE A 118 -0.09 -19.03 -10.72
CA PHE A 118 0.54 -20.24 -10.19
C PHE A 118 -0.47 -21.17 -9.54
N THR A 119 -0.17 -22.47 -9.55
CA THR A 119 -0.98 -23.49 -8.89
C THR A 119 -0.19 -24.05 -7.71
N ASP A 120 -0.81 -24.14 -6.54
CA ASP A 120 -0.18 -24.79 -5.38
C ASP A 120 -0.40 -26.32 -5.37
N SER A 121 0.29 -27.03 -4.48
CA SER A 121 0.15 -28.49 -4.33
C SER A 121 -1.19 -28.96 -3.78
N GLN A 122 -2.05 -28.03 -3.36
CA GLN A 122 -3.45 -28.30 -3.04
C GLN A 122 -4.38 -28.08 -4.25
N ASN A 123 -3.79 -27.84 -5.43
CA ASN A 123 -4.47 -27.58 -6.68
C ASN A 123 -5.28 -26.26 -6.69
N ASN A 124 -4.97 -25.33 -5.79
CA ASN A 124 -5.57 -24.00 -5.82
C ASN A 124 -4.81 -23.13 -6.82
N LYS A 125 -5.57 -22.42 -7.66
CA LYS A 125 -5.04 -21.46 -8.61
C LYS A 125 -5.00 -20.07 -8.00
N HIS A 126 -3.84 -19.45 -8.11
CA HIS A 126 -3.57 -18.11 -7.63
C HIS A 126 -3.20 -17.21 -8.80
N ASN A 127 -3.66 -15.96 -8.77
CA ASN A 127 -3.34 -14.97 -9.78
C ASN A 127 -2.90 -13.67 -9.11
N ILE A 128 -1.69 -13.24 -9.45
CA ILE A 128 -1.11 -11.97 -9.03
C ILE A 128 -1.30 -10.98 -10.17
N ASP A 129 -2.26 -10.08 -10.02
CA ASP A 129 -2.43 -8.97 -10.95
C ASP A 129 -1.31 -7.93 -10.73
N LEU A 130 -0.42 -7.81 -11.72
CA LEU A 130 0.69 -6.86 -11.67
C LEU A 130 0.21 -5.41 -11.84
N GLY A 131 -1.02 -5.19 -12.32
CA GLY A 131 -1.67 -3.88 -12.38
C GLY A 131 -1.92 -3.26 -11.01
N ASP A 132 -2.05 -4.09 -9.96
CA ASP A 132 -2.22 -3.61 -8.58
C ASP A 132 -0.91 -2.98 -8.02
N PHE A 133 0.23 -3.17 -8.71
CA PHE A 133 1.52 -2.59 -8.35
C PHE A 133 1.83 -1.36 -9.20
N GLY A 134 1.92 -0.21 -8.52
CA GLY A 134 2.05 1.08 -9.19
C GLY A 134 3.41 1.35 -9.83
N SER A 135 4.47 0.63 -9.44
CA SER A 135 5.81 0.86 -9.99
C SER A 135 6.29 -0.26 -10.91
N PHE A 136 6.95 0.12 -12.01
CA PHE A 136 7.62 -0.83 -12.89
C PHE A 136 8.68 -1.67 -12.14
N LYS A 137 9.39 -1.05 -11.18
CA LYS A 137 10.43 -1.71 -10.38
C LYS A 137 9.84 -2.83 -9.51
N GLU A 138 8.69 -2.62 -8.87
CA GLU A 138 8.02 -3.67 -8.10
C GLU A 138 7.53 -4.80 -9.00
N ARG A 139 6.88 -4.47 -10.12
CA ARG A 139 6.42 -5.47 -11.10
C ARG A 139 7.57 -6.33 -11.61
N LYS A 140 8.71 -5.71 -11.93
CA LYS A 140 9.92 -6.42 -12.34
C LYS A 140 10.45 -7.33 -11.23
N LYS A 141 10.56 -6.84 -10.00
CA LYS A 141 11.03 -7.64 -8.84
C LYS A 141 10.17 -8.89 -8.62
N ILE A 142 8.84 -8.77 -8.72
CA ILE A 142 7.92 -9.92 -8.62
C ILE A 142 8.24 -10.95 -9.70
N LYS A 143 8.31 -10.53 -10.97
CA LYS A 143 8.64 -11.42 -12.08
C LYS A 143 9.99 -12.10 -11.90
N ASP A 144 11.01 -11.36 -11.47
CA ASP A 144 12.35 -11.89 -11.24
C ASP A 144 12.33 -13.00 -10.17
N VAL A 145 11.59 -12.80 -9.06
CA VAL A 145 11.43 -13.83 -8.02
C VAL A 145 10.73 -15.09 -8.57
N PHE A 146 9.63 -14.93 -9.30
CA PHE A 146 8.91 -16.08 -9.87
C PHE A 146 9.71 -16.80 -10.96
N ASN A 147 10.52 -16.09 -11.74
CA ASN A 147 11.47 -16.70 -12.68
C ASN A 147 12.49 -17.55 -11.95
N GLN A 148 13.08 -17.06 -10.85
CA GLN A 148 14.03 -17.84 -10.05
C GLN A 148 13.40 -19.09 -9.45
N ILE A 149 12.15 -19.00 -8.97
CA ILE A 149 11.41 -20.16 -8.46
C ILE A 149 11.20 -21.17 -9.60
N LYS A 150 10.78 -20.68 -10.77
CA LYS A 150 10.53 -21.53 -11.94
C LYS A 150 11.80 -22.27 -12.39
N GLU A 151 12.94 -21.57 -12.44
CA GLU A 151 14.23 -22.17 -12.77
C GLU A 151 14.67 -23.20 -11.73
N LYS A 152 14.40 -22.98 -10.44
CA LYS A 152 14.81 -23.90 -9.38
C LYS A 152 13.97 -25.19 -9.31
N ASN A 153 12.68 -25.12 -9.62
CA ASN A 153 11.75 -26.24 -9.46
C ASN A 153 11.47 -27.01 -10.76
N TYR A 154 11.75 -26.43 -11.93
CA TYR A 154 11.42 -27.04 -13.23
C TYR A 154 12.57 -27.05 -14.25
N ALA A 155 13.82 -26.80 -13.83
CA ALA A 155 15.01 -27.09 -14.63
C ALA A 155 15.46 -28.54 -14.43
#